data_AF-A0A7S2ARI4-F1
#
_entry.id   AF-A0A7S2ARI4-F1
#
_cell.length_a   1.000
_cell.length_b   1.000
_cell.length_c   1.000
_cell.angle_alpha   90.00
_cell.angle_beta   90.00
_cell.angle_gamma   90.00
#
_symmetry.space_group_name_H-M   'P 1'
#
loop_
_entity.id
_entity.type
_entity.pdbx_description
1 polymer ?
#
loop_
_entity_poly.entity_id
_entity_poly.type
_entity_poly.pdbx_seq_one_letter_code
_entity_poly.pdbx_strand_id
1 'polypeptide(L)'
;RLRMLCAAALAVATPRLAAALLTPQPNPPTWPSTVQVFGPEDSPATIEAAVGKAFEENGGGEPINHGEFSPSRFAFLFKPGKYSVDVPVGYYTQVLGLGAQPGDVVFDSQRGVFCEESNQE
;
A
#
# COMPACT_ATOMS: atom_id res chain seq x y z
N ARG A 1 -9.96 40.09 69.82
CA ARG A 1 -10.71 39.16 68.94
C ARG A 1 -10.12 39.27 67.54
N LEU A 2 -9.56 38.15 67.06
CA LEU A 2 -8.75 37.97 65.85
C LEU A 2 -9.58 38.14 64.56
N ARG A 3 -9.06 38.86 63.55
CA ARG A 3 -9.48 38.67 62.15
C ARG A 3 -8.27 38.71 61.21
N MET A 4 -7.96 37.48 60.81
CA MET A 4 -7.07 36.97 59.78
C MET A 4 -7.39 37.57 58.39
N LEU A 5 -6.36 38.01 57.65
CA LEU A 5 -6.46 38.27 56.21
C LEU A 5 -5.63 37.22 55.47
N CYS A 6 -6.33 36.35 54.72
CA CYS A 6 -5.74 35.37 53.82
C CYS A 6 -5.27 36.06 52.53
N ALA A 7 -3.99 35.90 52.19
CA ALA A 7 -3.48 36.25 50.86
C ALA A 7 -3.66 35.03 49.93
N ALA A 8 -4.41 35.21 48.84
CA ALA A 8 -4.56 34.20 47.79
C ALA A 8 -3.39 34.32 46.80
N ALA A 9 -2.56 33.27 46.71
CA ALA A 9 -1.51 33.16 45.71
C ALA A 9 -2.11 32.60 44.41
N LEU A 10 -2.05 33.37 43.32
CA LEU A 10 -2.49 32.93 41.99
C LEU A 10 -1.37 32.10 41.35
N ALA A 11 -1.57 30.79 41.26
CA ALA A 11 -0.65 29.89 40.55
C ALA A 11 -0.88 30.01 39.03
N VAL A 12 0.08 30.56 38.30
CA VAL A 12 0.07 30.59 36.83
C VAL A 12 0.52 29.23 36.31
N ALA A 13 -0.42 28.47 35.75
CA ALA A 13 -0.12 27.20 35.07
C ALA A 13 0.46 27.48 33.68
N THR A 14 1.76 27.28 33.49
CA THR A 14 2.39 27.29 32.17
C THR A 14 2.00 26.01 31.42
N PRO A 15 1.44 26.09 30.20
CA PRO A 15 1.17 24.89 29.41
C PRO A 15 2.50 24.27 28.99
N ARG A 16 2.71 23.00 29.33
CA ARG A 16 3.80 22.20 28.80
C ARG A 16 3.43 21.81 27.37
N LEU A 17 4.11 22.38 26.39
CA LEU A 17 4.01 21.93 25.01
C LEU A 17 4.54 20.49 24.96
N ALA A 18 3.66 19.52 24.75
CA ALA A 18 4.09 18.15 24.51
C ALA A 18 4.79 18.11 23.15
N ALA A 19 6.11 17.95 23.15
CA ALA A 19 6.83 17.62 21.93
C ALA A 19 6.32 16.24 21.46
N ALA A 20 5.67 16.19 20.31
CA ALA A 20 5.39 14.93 19.64
C ALA A 20 6.75 14.25 19.41
N LEU A 21 6.96 13.09 20.03
CA LEU A 21 8.10 12.24 19.71
C LEU A 21 7.94 11.85 18.23
N LEU A 22 8.77 12.43 17.36
CA LEU A 22 8.95 11.94 16.00
C LEU A 22 9.69 10.62 16.13
N THR A 23 8.96 9.52 16.37
CA THR A 23 9.52 8.20 16.14
C THR A 23 9.87 8.14 14.65
N PRO A 24 11.13 7.89 14.28
CA PRO A 24 11.49 7.74 12.88
C PRO A 24 10.65 6.59 12.32
N GLN A 25 9.82 6.89 11.33
CA GLN A 25 9.01 5.87 10.67
C GLN A 25 9.96 4.97 9.87
N PRO A 26 9.76 3.64 9.89
CA PRO A 26 10.57 2.74 9.07
C PRO A 26 10.45 3.17 7.60
N ASN A 27 11.59 3.27 6.92
CA ASN A 27 11.65 3.50 5.48
C ASN A 27 12.56 2.44 4.84
N PRO A 28 12.02 1.44 4.13
CA PRO A 28 10.60 1.30 3.80
C PRO A 28 9.72 0.97 5.03
N PRO A 29 8.43 1.35 5.01
CA PRO A 29 7.47 0.94 6.02
C PRO A 29 7.34 -0.59 6.12
N THR A 30 6.92 -1.09 7.28
CA THR A 30 6.52 -2.50 7.40
C THR A 30 5.15 -2.68 6.74
N TRP A 31 5.14 -3.33 5.58
CA TRP A 31 3.94 -3.57 4.80
C TRP A 31 3.22 -4.87 5.23
N PRO A 32 1.87 -4.95 5.11
CA PRO A 32 1.16 -6.21 5.23
C PRO A 32 1.48 -7.12 4.04
N SER A 33 1.17 -8.42 4.13
CA SER A 33 1.46 -9.40 3.08
C SER A 33 0.75 -9.13 1.75
N THR A 34 -0.30 -8.31 1.74
CA THR A 34 -1.02 -7.89 0.52
C THR A 34 -0.31 -6.78 -0.25
N VAL A 35 0.77 -6.23 0.30
CA VAL A 35 1.60 -5.21 -0.33
C VAL A 35 2.99 -5.80 -0.56
N GLN A 36 3.34 -5.99 -1.82
CA GLN A 36 4.59 -6.63 -2.22
C GLN A 36 5.44 -5.68 -3.07
N VAL A 37 6.74 -5.64 -2.77
CA VAL A 37 7.71 -4.80 -3.47
C VAL A 37 8.66 -5.71 -4.25
N PHE A 38 8.66 -5.56 -5.57
CA PHE A 38 9.50 -6.33 -6.48
C PHE A 38 10.67 -5.51 -7.00
N GLY A 39 11.83 -6.14 -7.13
CA GLY A 39 13.01 -5.63 -7.82
C GLY A 39 13.29 -6.40 -9.12
N PRO A 40 14.15 -5.87 -10.00
CA PRO A 40 14.56 -6.57 -11.23
C PRO A 40 15.30 -7.89 -10.96
N GLU A 41 15.73 -8.14 -9.71
CA GLU A 41 16.28 -9.40 -9.24
C GLU A 41 15.25 -10.51 -9.00
N ASP A 42 13.97 -10.16 -8.85
CA ASP A 42 12.90 -11.13 -8.60
C ASP A 42 12.58 -11.91 -9.88
N SER A 43 12.41 -13.22 -9.74
CA SER A 43 12.09 -14.05 -10.90
C SER A 43 10.68 -13.74 -11.44
N PRO A 44 10.46 -13.76 -12.76
CA PRO A 44 9.13 -13.59 -13.35
C PRO A 44 8.07 -14.50 -12.72
N ALA A 45 8.43 -15.77 -12.49
CA ALA A 45 7.54 -16.75 -11.87
C ALA A 45 7.12 -16.37 -10.43
N THR A 46 8.01 -15.75 -9.65
CA THR A 46 7.68 -15.27 -8.31
C THR A 46 6.66 -14.13 -8.37
N ILE A 47 6.87 -13.18 -9.28
CA ILE A 47 6.00 -12.02 -9.47
C ILE A 47 4.62 -12.50 -9.96
N GLU A 48 4.59 -13.32 -11.00
CA GLU A 48 3.37 -13.86 -11.60
C GLU A 48 2.56 -14.70 -10.61
N ALA A 49 3.23 -15.51 -9.77
CA ALA A 49 2.54 -16.25 -8.71
C ALA A 49 1.92 -15.32 -7.65
N ALA A 50 2.57 -14.21 -7.31
CA ALA A 50 2.06 -13.26 -6.34
C ALA A 50 0.84 -12.48 -6.87
N VAL A 51 0.92 -11.99 -8.11
CA VAL A 51 -0.20 -11.27 -8.75
C VAL A 51 -1.35 -12.21 -9.10
N GLY A 52 -1.04 -13.45 -9.49
CA GLY A 52 -2.02 -14.50 -9.77
C GLY A 52 -2.90 -14.81 -8.56
N LYS A 53 -2.32 -14.89 -7.35
CA LYS A 53 -3.10 -15.09 -6.11
C LYS A 53 -4.09 -13.96 -5.81
N ALA A 54 -3.67 -12.71 -6.03
CA ALA A 54 -4.58 -11.57 -5.86
C ALA A 54 -5.69 -11.59 -6.92
N PHE A 55 -5.35 -12.00 -8.14
CA PHE A 55 -6.31 -12.14 -9.24
C PHE A 55 -7.28 -13.31 -9.05
N GLU A 56 -6.86 -14.42 -8.45
CA GLU A 56 -7.78 -15.51 -8.09
C GLU A 56 -8.86 -15.04 -7.10
N GLU A 57 -8.49 -14.15 -6.17
CA GLU A 57 -9.40 -13.62 -5.15
C GLU A 57 -10.29 -12.49 -5.67
N ASN A 58 -9.73 -11.58 -6.47
CA ASN A 58 -10.40 -10.34 -6.88
C ASN A 58 -10.48 -10.14 -8.41
N GLY A 59 -10.19 -11.15 -9.22
CA GLY A 59 -10.05 -11.00 -10.68
C GLY A 59 -11.35 -10.85 -11.47
N GLY A 60 -12.51 -10.96 -10.82
CA GLY A 60 -13.80 -10.92 -11.52
C GLY A 60 -14.15 -12.16 -12.32
N GLY A 61 -13.29 -13.19 -12.26
CA GLY A 61 -13.52 -14.53 -12.84
C GLY A 61 -14.57 -15.32 -12.06
N GLU A 62 -14.34 -16.62 -11.86
CA GLU A 62 -15.32 -17.50 -11.19
C GLU A 62 -15.21 -17.47 -9.65
N PRO A 63 -16.33 -17.35 -8.90
CA PRO A 63 -17.70 -17.09 -9.40
C PRO A 63 -17.80 -15.70 -10.02
N ILE A 64 -18.54 -15.58 -11.13
CA ILE A 64 -18.78 -14.31 -11.85
C ILE A 64 -18.80 -13.09 -10.91
N ASN A 65 -18.03 -12.06 -11.27
CA ASN A 65 -17.79 -10.86 -10.44
C ASN A 65 -17.04 -11.15 -9.14
N HIS A 66 -16.17 -12.18 -9.13
CA HIS A 66 -15.42 -12.55 -7.94
C HIS A 66 -14.59 -11.38 -7.42
N GLY A 67 -14.89 -10.97 -6.19
CA GLY A 67 -14.21 -9.90 -5.49
C GLY A 67 -14.72 -8.49 -5.74
N GLU A 68 -15.83 -8.29 -6.47
CA GLU A 68 -16.45 -6.97 -6.68
C GLU A 68 -16.74 -6.23 -5.35
N PHE A 69 -17.14 -6.98 -4.31
CA PHE A 69 -17.40 -6.48 -2.96
C PHE A 69 -16.41 -7.02 -1.92
N SER A 70 -15.25 -7.52 -2.36
CA SER A 70 -14.22 -8.04 -1.47
C SER A 70 -13.69 -6.94 -0.54
N PRO A 71 -13.42 -7.25 0.75
CA PRO A 71 -12.70 -6.34 1.63
C PRO A 71 -11.18 -6.33 1.36
N SER A 72 -10.66 -7.30 0.61
CA SER A 72 -9.22 -7.45 0.34
C SER A 72 -8.70 -6.37 -0.60
N ARG A 73 -7.47 -5.90 -0.32
CA ARG A 73 -6.78 -4.85 -1.07
C ARG A 73 -5.35 -5.29 -1.34
N PHE A 74 -4.92 -5.18 -2.59
CA PHE A 74 -3.59 -5.62 -3.02
C PHE A 74 -2.82 -4.45 -3.63
N ALA A 75 -1.52 -4.38 -3.35
CA ALA A 75 -0.62 -3.45 -4.01
C ALA A 75 0.69 -4.13 -4.42
N PHE A 76 1.06 -3.95 -5.68
CA PHE A 76 2.29 -4.46 -6.25
C PHE A 76 3.16 -3.29 -6.68
N LEU A 77 4.31 -3.14 -6.04
CA LEU A 77 5.22 -2.01 -6.20
C LEU A 77 6.49 -2.48 -6.90
N PHE A 78 6.85 -1.84 -8.00
CA PHE A 78 7.98 -2.24 -8.83
C PHE A 78 9.10 -1.20 -8.72
N LYS A 79 10.28 -1.62 -8.28
CA LYS A 79 11.48 -0.76 -8.32
C LYS A 79 11.85 -0.44 -9.78
N PRO A 80 12.65 0.60 -10.04
CA PRO A 80 13.19 0.86 -11.37
C PRO A 80 13.84 -0.38 -12.00
N GLY A 81 13.44 -0.72 -13.23
CA GLY A 81 13.84 -1.96 -13.88
C GLY A 81 12.99 -2.32 -15.09
N LYS A 82 13.34 -3.45 -15.70
CA LYS A 82 12.58 -4.08 -16.79
C LYS A 82 12.01 -5.41 -16.29
N TYR A 83 10.74 -5.65 -16.59
CA TYR A 83 9.99 -6.80 -16.10
C TYR A 83 9.26 -7.49 -17.26
N SER A 84 9.69 -8.70 -17.59
CA SER A 84 9.02 -9.55 -18.58
C SER A 84 7.95 -10.41 -17.90
N VAL A 85 6.93 -9.75 -17.36
CA VAL A 85 5.82 -10.39 -16.62
C VAL A 85 4.47 -9.84 -17.05
N ASP A 86 3.48 -10.71 -17.10
CA ASP A 86 2.09 -10.33 -17.26
C ASP A 86 1.43 -10.10 -15.89
N VAL A 87 0.83 -8.93 -15.68
CA VAL A 87 0.19 -8.52 -14.42
C VAL A 87 -1.30 -8.31 -14.65
N PRO A 88 -2.14 -9.34 -14.40
CA PRO A 88 -3.58 -9.18 -14.43
C PRO A 88 -4.05 -8.37 -13.23
N VAL A 89 -4.87 -7.35 -13.48
CA VAL A 89 -5.40 -6.43 -12.48
C VAL A 89 -6.90 -6.65 -12.34
N GLY A 90 -7.29 -7.12 -11.15
CA GLY A 90 -8.69 -7.27 -10.74
C GLY A 90 -9.19 -6.13 -9.86
N TYR A 91 -10.33 -6.35 -9.22
CA TYR A 91 -10.91 -5.46 -8.23
C TYR A 91 -9.92 -5.13 -7.11
N TYR A 92 -9.90 -3.87 -6.71
CA TYR A 92 -9.12 -3.36 -5.58
C TYR A 92 -7.62 -3.74 -5.57
N THR A 93 -7.04 -3.87 -6.76
CA THR A 93 -5.61 -4.14 -6.95
C THR A 93 -4.92 -2.91 -7.52
N GLN A 94 -3.76 -2.56 -6.96
CA GLN A 94 -2.94 -1.45 -7.42
C GLN A 94 -1.60 -1.95 -7.92
N VAL A 95 -1.15 -1.40 -9.05
CA VAL A 95 0.18 -1.65 -9.61
C VAL A 95 0.89 -0.31 -9.75
N LEU A 96 2.03 -0.15 -9.08
CA LEU A 96 2.75 1.12 -9.02
C LEU A 96 4.24 0.94 -9.34
N GLY A 97 4.78 1.84 -10.16
CA GLY A 97 6.23 1.99 -10.29
C GLY A 97 6.79 2.91 -9.20
N LEU A 98 7.92 2.53 -8.61
CA LEU A 98 8.68 3.28 -7.60
C LEU A 98 9.80 4.14 -8.21
N GLY A 99 9.72 4.41 -9.52
CA GLY A 99 10.63 5.28 -10.23
C GLY A 99 10.39 6.77 -9.97
N ALA A 100 11.41 7.58 -10.26
CA ALA A 100 11.27 9.03 -10.27
C ALA A 100 10.51 9.50 -11.51
N GLN A 101 10.59 8.73 -12.60
CA GLN A 101 9.90 8.97 -13.86
C GLN A 101 9.09 7.73 -14.27
N PRO A 102 7.99 7.89 -15.02
CA PRO A 102 7.21 6.75 -15.51
C PRO A 102 8.02 5.75 -16.35
N GLY A 103 9.06 6.20 -17.05
CA GLY A 103 9.92 5.34 -17.87
C GLY A 103 10.96 4.52 -17.10
N ASP A 104 11.07 4.70 -15.78
CA ASP A 104 12.03 3.95 -14.95
C ASP A 104 11.59 2.51 -14.71
N VAL A 105 10.29 2.21 -14.86
CA VAL A 105 9.71 0.87 -14.72
C VAL A 105 9.08 0.50 -16.05
N VAL A 106 9.60 -0.54 -16.69
CA VAL A 106 9.15 -0.99 -18.01
C VAL A 106 8.67 -2.43 -17.93
N PHE A 107 7.45 -2.66 -18.39
CA PHE A 107 6.91 -3.99 -18.63
C PHE A 107 7.09 -4.33 -20.11
N ASP A 108 7.81 -5.39 -20.42
CA ASP A 108 8.15 -5.79 -21.80
C ASP A 108 7.62 -7.18 -22.20
N SER A 109 6.69 -7.72 -21.42
CA SER A 109 5.92 -8.92 -21.79
C SER A 109 4.86 -8.60 -22.85
N GLN A 110 4.17 -9.65 -23.31
CA GLN A 110 3.15 -9.53 -24.34
C GLN A 110 1.97 -8.64 -23.91
N ARG A 111 1.52 -8.74 -22.66
CA ARG A 111 0.39 -7.94 -22.14
C ARG A 111 0.80 -6.85 -21.17
N GLY A 112 1.93 -7.01 -20.47
CA GLY A 112 2.35 -6.12 -19.40
C GLY A 112 1.31 -6.07 -18.28
N VAL A 113 0.90 -4.87 -17.89
CA VAL A 113 -0.18 -4.65 -16.91
C VAL A 113 -1.51 -4.53 -17.65
N PHE A 114 -2.48 -5.39 -17.35
CA PHE A 114 -3.76 -5.43 -18.07
C PHE A 114 -4.93 -5.78 -17.15
N CYS A 115 -6.14 -5.39 -17.54
CA CYS A 115 -7.38 -5.88 -16.94
C CYS A 115 -8.00 -6.92 -17.87
N GLU A 116 -8.41 -8.07 -17.34
CA GLU A 116 -9.14 -9.07 -18.11
C GLU A 116 -10.61 -8.67 -18.21
N GLU A 117 -11.19 -8.83 -19.40
CA GLU A 117 -12.62 -8.62 -19.58
C GLU A 117 -13.40 -9.72 -18.86
N SER A 118 -14.51 -9.37 -18.22
CA SER A 118 -15.43 -10.38 -17.71
C SER A 118 -16.10 -11.08 -18.90
N ASN A 119 -15.87 -12.38 -19.08
CA ASN A 119 -16.44 -13.20 -20.17
C ASN A 119 -17.95 -13.47 -19.98
N GLN A 120 -18.74 -12.43 -19.69
CA GLN A 120 -20.18 -12.50 -19.42
C GLN A 120 -20.96 -12.63 -20.74
N GLU A 121 -21.06 -13.86 -21.27
CA GLU A 121 -22.23 -14.31 -22.04
C GLU A 121 -23.06 -15.29 -21.21
#